data_AF-A0A941UML2-F1
#
_entry.id   AF-A0A941UML2-F1
#
_cell.length_a   1.000
_cell.length_b   1.000
_cell.length_c   1.000
_cell.angle_alpha   90.00
_cell.angle_beta   90.00
_cell.angle_gamma   90.00
#
_symmetry.space_group_name_H-M   'P 1'
#
loop_
_entity.id
_entity.type
_entity.pdbx_description
1 polymer ?
#
loop_
_entity_poly.entity_id
_entity_poly.type
_entity_poly.pdbx_seq_one_letter_code
_entity_poly.pdbx_strand_id
1 'polypeptide(L)'
;YRGRMAYWAGFYEKIFNFRELRYFDIKGEYTGLTSRAMTAPDGRIRIPLNEEASKSTGQIEEFLMKFNGEGIQHIALLTDDLLASVDALRRAGVPLMSAPPAAYYRMLDERLAGHGENAAELQARGILLDGTTAGEKPRLLLQIFSQLLLGPVFFEFIQRKGDEGFGEGNFKALFESLERDQIERGVIRAV
;
A
#
# COMPACT_ATOMS: atom_id res chain seq x y z
N TYR A 1 15.59 -15.19 6.13
CA TYR A 1 14.27 -15.46 6.72
C TYR A 1 13.27 -14.57 6.00
N ARG A 2 12.12 -15.08 5.53
CA ARG A 2 11.29 -14.39 4.51
C ARG A 2 9.89 -13.96 4.96
N GLY A 3 9.53 -14.31 6.19
CA GLY A 3 8.16 -14.24 6.69
C GLY A 3 7.61 -15.64 6.93
N ARG A 4 6.44 -15.69 7.58
CA ARG A 4 5.67 -16.91 7.82
C ARG A 4 4.19 -16.64 7.55
N MET A 5 3.87 -16.25 6.33
CA MET A 5 2.51 -15.80 5.98
C MET A 5 1.45 -16.88 6.28
N ALA A 6 1.72 -18.14 5.91
CA ALA A 6 0.80 -19.25 6.16
C ALA A 6 0.59 -19.52 7.66
N TYR A 7 1.63 -19.35 8.49
CA TYR A 7 1.52 -19.53 9.94
C TYR A 7 0.60 -18.47 10.56
N TRP A 8 0.82 -17.19 10.23
CA TRP A 8 0.02 -16.09 10.75
C TRP A 8 -1.41 -16.09 10.24
N ALA A 9 -1.63 -16.46 8.96
CA ALA A 9 -2.97 -16.66 8.42
C ALA A 9 -3.72 -17.72 9.24
N GLY A 10 -3.11 -18.89 9.45
CA GLY A 10 -3.71 -19.96 10.25
C GLY A 10 -3.95 -19.58 11.73
N PHE A 11 -3.09 -18.75 12.32
CA PHE A 11 -3.30 -18.21 13.67
C PHE A 11 -4.57 -17.35 13.75
N TYR A 12 -4.73 -16.38 12.84
CA TYR A 12 -5.90 -15.49 12.83
C TYR A 12 -7.19 -16.22 12.44
N GLU A 13 -7.12 -17.16 11.50
CA GLU A 13 -8.25 -18.02 11.12
C GLU A 13 -8.71 -18.88 12.30
N LYS A 14 -7.79 -19.60 12.95
CA LYS A 14 -8.13 -20.57 13.98
C LYS A 14 -8.61 -19.94 15.29
N ILE A 15 -8.03 -18.82 15.70
CA ILE A 15 -8.30 -18.23 17.03
C ILE A 15 -9.39 -17.15 16.94
N PHE A 16 -9.38 -16.35 15.87
CA PHE A 16 -10.24 -15.17 15.75
C PHE A 16 -11.25 -15.26 14.60
N ASN A 17 -11.30 -16.40 13.90
CA ASN A 17 -12.21 -16.64 12.78
C ASN A 17 -12.09 -15.59 11.65
N PHE A 18 -10.86 -15.11 11.42
CA PHE A 18 -10.56 -14.29 10.25
C PHE A 18 -10.78 -15.12 8.98
N ARG A 19 -11.01 -14.42 7.87
CA ARG A 19 -11.11 -15.02 6.54
C ARG A 19 -10.13 -14.34 5.59
N GLU A 20 -9.52 -15.13 4.74
CA GLU A 20 -8.77 -14.61 3.60
C GLU A 20 -9.76 -14.03 2.58
N LEU A 21 -9.73 -12.71 2.40
CA LEU A 21 -10.60 -12.03 1.43
C LEU A 21 -9.98 -12.06 0.03
N ARG A 22 -8.66 -11.94 -0.04
CA ARG A 22 -7.92 -11.84 -1.29
C ARG A 22 -6.48 -12.26 -1.12
N TYR A 23 -5.95 -12.90 -2.15
CA TYR A 23 -4.54 -13.24 -2.31
C TYR A 23 -3.93 -12.36 -3.40
N PHE A 24 -2.70 -11.90 -3.18
CA PHE A 24 -1.92 -11.14 -4.14
C PHE A 24 -0.56 -11.81 -4.37
N ASP A 25 -0.16 -11.93 -5.63
CA ASP A 25 1.19 -12.27 -6.07
C ASP A 25 1.73 -11.09 -6.88
N ILE A 26 2.60 -10.30 -6.26
CA ILE A 26 3.04 -9.01 -6.78
C ILE A 26 4.48 -9.12 -7.21
N LYS A 27 4.73 -8.73 -8.44
CA LYS A 27 6.05 -8.76 -9.08
C LYS A 27 6.38 -7.33 -9.50
N GLY A 28 7.43 -6.79 -8.92
CA GLY A 28 8.09 -5.59 -9.41
C GLY A 28 9.03 -5.92 -10.56
N GLU A 29 9.93 -4.99 -10.84
CA GLU A 29 10.91 -5.16 -11.91
C GLU A 29 12.02 -6.14 -11.48
N TYR A 30 12.41 -6.13 -10.20
CA TYR A 30 13.53 -6.91 -9.67
C TYR A 30 13.18 -7.79 -8.46
N THR A 31 12.10 -7.47 -7.76
CA THR A 31 11.66 -8.13 -6.52
C THR A 31 10.18 -8.51 -6.59
N GLY A 32 9.66 -9.23 -5.59
CA GLY A 32 8.25 -9.59 -5.54
C GLY A 32 7.81 -10.07 -4.17
N LEU A 33 6.55 -9.85 -3.83
CA LEU A 33 5.97 -10.30 -2.56
C LEU A 33 4.66 -11.04 -2.79
N THR A 34 4.34 -11.95 -1.88
CA THR A 34 3.00 -12.52 -1.76
C THR A 34 2.30 -11.90 -0.57
N SER A 35 1.00 -11.66 -0.71
CA SER A 35 0.18 -11.07 0.35
C SER A 35 -1.15 -11.77 0.50
N ARG A 36 -1.56 -12.01 1.75
CA ARG A 36 -2.91 -12.47 2.12
C ARG A 36 -3.62 -11.38 2.90
N ALA A 37 -4.69 -10.85 2.32
CA ALA A 37 -5.55 -9.88 3.00
C ALA A 37 -6.54 -10.60 3.92
N MET A 38 -6.24 -10.61 5.22
CA MET A 38 -7.07 -11.23 6.25
C MET A 38 -8.07 -10.22 6.81
N THR A 39 -9.34 -10.59 6.91
CA THR A 39 -10.40 -9.74 7.47
C THR A 39 -11.09 -10.45 8.64
N ALA A 40 -11.26 -9.73 9.74
CA ALA A 40 -12.01 -10.20 10.89
C ALA A 40 -13.50 -10.39 10.57
N PRO A 41 -14.21 -11.25 11.32
CA PRO A 41 -15.64 -11.48 11.10
C PRO A 41 -16.52 -10.25 11.34
N ASP A 42 -16.02 -9.24 12.07
CA ASP A 42 -16.71 -7.97 12.28
C ASP A 42 -16.59 -6.98 11.09
N GLY A 43 -15.77 -7.32 10.08
CA GLY A 43 -15.52 -6.49 8.90
C GLY A 43 -14.73 -5.20 9.18
N ARG A 44 -14.22 -5.01 10.40
CA ARG A 44 -13.51 -3.78 10.82
C ARG A 44 -12.02 -3.98 10.76
N ILE A 45 -11.52 -5.08 11.33
CA ILE A 45 -10.09 -5.36 11.39
C ILE A 45 -9.64 -6.03 10.09
N ARG A 46 -8.62 -5.45 9.47
CA ARG A 46 -8.01 -5.90 8.22
C ARG A 46 -6.50 -5.99 8.42
N ILE A 47 -5.91 -7.14 8.14
CA ILE A 47 -4.48 -7.40 8.34
C ILE A 47 -3.93 -8.06 7.06
N PRO A 48 -3.30 -7.29 6.16
CA PRO A 48 -2.48 -7.84 5.09
C PRO A 48 -1.24 -8.51 5.68
N LEU A 49 -1.04 -9.79 5.36
CA LEU A 49 0.12 -10.57 5.75
C LEU A 49 1.03 -10.70 4.53
N ASN A 50 2.26 -10.21 4.62
CA ASN A 50 3.21 -10.19 3.51
C ASN A 50 4.37 -11.17 3.74
N GLU A 51 4.87 -11.78 2.68
CA GLU A 51 6.04 -12.65 2.67
C GLU A 51 6.86 -12.42 1.39
N GLU A 52 8.19 -12.54 1.49
CA GLU A 52 9.08 -12.35 0.36
C GLU A 52 8.92 -13.47 -0.67
N ALA A 53 8.62 -13.11 -1.92
CA ALA A 53 8.44 -14.05 -3.02
C ALA A 53 9.71 -14.20 -3.89
N SER A 54 10.60 -13.19 -3.89
CA SER A 54 11.80 -13.19 -4.73
C SER A 54 12.90 -14.14 -4.23
N LYS A 55 13.79 -14.55 -5.14
CA LYS A 55 15.02 -15.30 -4.78
C LYS A 55 16.14 -14.36 -4.30
N SER A 56 16.14 -13.11 -4.76
CA SER A 56 17.00 -11.99 -4.35
C SER A 56 16.43 -11.28 -3.11
N THR A 57 17.28 -10.47 -2.44
CA THR A 57 16.87 -9.62 -1.30
C THR A 57 15.84 -8.59 -1.75
N GLY A 58 14.62 -8.73 -1.23
CA GLY A 58 13.52 -7.80 -1.48
C GLY A 58 13.18 -6.94 -0.28
N GLN A 59 12.09 -6.18 -0.40
CA GLN A 59 11.64 -5.24 0.64
C GLN A 59 11.20 -5.91 1.95
N ILE A 60 10.62 -7.11 1.88
CA ILE A 60 10.14 -7.81 3.08
C ILE A 60 11.34 -8.36 3.85
N GLU A 61 12.34 -8.90 3.15
CA GLU A 61 13.60 -9.30 3.78
C GLU A 61 14.34 -8.11 4.41
N GLU A 62 14.41 -6.96 3.73
CA GLU A 62 15.01 -5.75 4.32
C GLU A 62 14.28 -5.31 5.59
N PHE A 63 12.93 -5.31 5.57
CA PHE A 63 12.12 -5.00 6.75
C PHE A 63 12.46 -5.94 7.92
N LEU A 64 12.44 -7.26 7.69
CA LEU A 64 12.69 -8.26 8.73
C LEU A 64 14.08 -8.12 9.35
N MET A 65 15.10 -7.80 8.53
CA MET A 65 16.45 -7.55 9.03
C MET A 65 16.53 -6.28 9.86
N LYS A 66 15.96 -5.17 9.39
CA LYS A 66 16.00 -3.88 10.10
C LYS A 66 15.15 -3.88 11.37
N PHE A 67 14.02 -4.59 11.36
CA PHE A 67 13.11 -4.71 12.50
C PHE A 67 13.56 -5.80 13.49
N ASN A 68 14.58 -6.59 13.13
CA ASN A 68 15.09 -7.71 13.90
C ASN A 68 14.04 -8.79 14.18
N GLY A 69 13.19 -9.07 13.19
CA GLY A 69 12.10 -10.05 13.28
C GLY A 69 10.83 -9.61 12.59
N GLU A 70 9.76 -10.35 12.84
CA GLU A 70 8.42 -10.04 12.33
C GLU A 70 7.80 -8.87 13.09
N GLY A 71 6.95 -8.10 12.40
CA GLY A 71 6.30 -6.94 13.00
C GLY A 71 5.32 -6.26 12.06
N ILE A 72 4.73 -5.17 12.55
CA ILE A 72 3.83 -4.32 11.78
C ILE A 72 4.68 -3.41 10.90
N GLN A 73 4.61 -3.59 9.58
CA GLN A 73 5.36 -2.76 8.62
C GLN A 73 4.75 -1.38 8.45
N HIS A 74 3.43 -1.29 8.37
CA HIS A 74 2.73 -0.03 8.29
C HIS A 74 1.37 -0.05 8.97
N ILE A 75 0.88 1.14 9.30
CA ILE A 75 -0.44 1.36 9.88
C ILE A 75 -1.19 2.34 8.99
N ALA A 76 -2.38 1.96 8.54
CA ALA A 76 -3.26 2.82 7.76
C ALA A 76 -4.21 3.61 8.65
N LEU A 77 -4.25 4.92 8.44
CA LEU A 77 -5.04 5.89 9.18
C LEU A 77 -6.16 6.43 8.27
N LEU A 78 -7.40 6.13 8.61
CA LEU A 78 -8.59 6.55 7.85
C LEU A 78 -8.85 8.05 8.05
N THR A 79 -9.22 8.74 6.96
CA THR A 79 -9.70 10.13 6.98
C THR A 79 -10.86 10.33 6.01
N ASP A 80 -11.73 11.28 6.35
CA ASP A 80 -12.86 11.68 5.51
C ASP A 80 -12.47 12.71 4.43
N ASP A 81 -11.30 13.36 4.57
CA ASP A 81 -10.75 14.32 3.60
C ASP A 81 -9.22 14.17 3.51
N LEU A 82 -8.77 13.38 2.53
CA LEU A 82 -7.35 13.09 2.36
C LEU A 82 -6.57 14.32 1.86
N LEU A 83 -7.18 15.19 1.05
CA LEU A 83 -6.48 16.36 0.51
C LEU A 83 -6.13 17.32 1.64
N ALA A 84 -7.11 17.64 2.49
CA ALA A 84 -6.88 18.47 3.67
C ALA A 84 -5.91 17.80 4.67
N SER A 85 -6.00 16.47 4.82
CA SER A 85 -5.10 15.71 5.70
C SER A 85 -3.65 15.80 5.21
N VAL A 86 -3.39 15.62 3.91
CA VAL A 86 -2.06 15.75 3.33
C VAL A 86 -1.50 17.15 3.52
N ASP A 87 -2.32 18.18 3.32
CA ASP A 87 -1.89 19.57 3.52
C ASP A 87 -1.54 19.85 5.00
N ALA A 88 -2.29 19.28 5.94
CA ALA A 88 -1.97 19.35 7.36
C ALA A 88 -0.67 18.59 7.72
N LEU A 89 -0.49 17.37 7.20
CA LEU A 89 0.71 16.55 7.42
C LEU A 89 1.96 17.24 6.90
N ARG A 90 1.91 17.81 5.69
CA ARG A 90 3.02 18.57 5.09
C ARG A 90 3.36 19.80 5.92
N ARG A 91 2.36 20.57 6.37
CA ARG A 91 2.58 21.72 7.27
C ARG A 91 3.19 21.31 8.62
N ALA A 92 2.85 20.13 9.12
CA ALA A 92 3.43 19.57 10.34
C ALA A 92 4.84 18.96 10.12
N GLY A 93 5.36 18.95 8.89
CA GLY A 93 6.69 18.43 8.57
C GLY A 93 6.76 16.90 8.47
N VAL A 94 5.63 16.21 8.31
CA VAL A 94 5.63 14.75 8.12
C VAL A 94 6.18 14.44 6.72
N PRO A 95 7.27 13.67 6.59
CA PRO A 95 7.83 13.34 5.30
C PRO A 95 6.96 12.29 4.60
N LEU A 96 6.42 12.66 3.43
CA LEU A 96 5.61 11.79 2.58
C LEU A 96 6.45 11.23 1.43
N MET A 97 6.06 10.08 0.88
CA MET A 97 6.68 9.53 -0.32
C MET A 97 6.48 10.47 -1.52
N SER A 98 7.40 10.37 -2.47
CA SER A 98 7.33 11.11 -3.73
C SER A 98 6.11 10.68 -4.56
N ALA A 99 5.54 11.64 -5.28
CA ALA A 99 4.45 11.36 -6.21
C ALA A 99 4.90 10.39 -7.32
N PRO A 100 4.02 9.52 -7.82
CA PRO A 100 4.24 8.81 -9.07
C PRO A 100 4.55 9.75 -10.24
N PRO A 101 5.15 9.25 -11.33
CA PRO A 101 5.38 10.04 -12.54
C PRO A 101 4.08 10.68 -13.07
N ALA A 102 4.17 11.86 -13.70
CA ALA A 102 3.01 12.55 -14.27
C ALA A 102 2.18 11.67 -15.23
N ALA A 103 2.80 10.68 -15.89
CA ALA A 103 2.13 9.71 -16.73
C ALA A 103 1.06 8.90 -15.97
N TYR A 104 1.28 8.55 -14.70
CA TYR A 104 0.30 7.87 -13.85
C TYR A 104 -1.02 8.64 -13.80
N TYR A 105 -0.94 9.95 -13.55
CA TYR A 105 -2.11 10.83 -13.42
C TYR A 105 -2.84 11.03 -14.75
N ARG A 106 -2.09 11.13 -15.87
CA ARG A 106 -2.70 11.20 -17.21
C ARG A 106 -3.49 9.95 -17.58
N MET A 107 -3.10 8.78 -17.06
CA MET A 107 -3.76 7.51 -17.32
C MET A 107 -4.98 7.26 -16.41
N LEU A 108 -5.25 8.12 -15.41
CA LEU A 108 -6.38 7.91 -14.48
C LEU A 108 -7.72 7.96 -15.20
N ASP A 109 -7.92 8.92 -16.12
CA ASP A 109 -9.17 9.05 -16.88
C ASP A 109 -9.43 7.84 -17.80
N GLU A 110 -8.37 7.21 -18.32
CA GLU A 110 -8.48 6.00 -19.13
C GLU A 110 -8.78 4.77 -18.26
N ARG A 111 -8.10 4.64 -17.11
CA ARG A 111 -8.24 3.50 -16.20
C ARG A 111 -9.55 3.51 -15.41
N LEU A 112 -10.01 4.70 -15.03
CA LEU A 112 -11.15 4.94 -14.15
C LEU A 112 -12.05 6.03 -14.73
N ALA A 113 -12.49 5.85 -15.97
CA ALA A 113 -13.36 6.81 -16.64
C ALA A 113 -14.56 7.19 -15.77
N GLY A 114 -14.76 8.50 -15.58
CA GLY A 114 -15.84 9.04 -14.74
C GLY A 114 -15.59 8.98 -13.23
N HIS A 115 -14.33 8.85 -12.78
CA HIS A 115 -14.01 8.82 -11.35
C HIS A 115 -14.34 10.12 -10.60
N GLY A 116 -14.37 11.27 -11.29
CA GLY A 116 -14.84 12.54 -10.71
C GLY A 116 -13.89 13.21 -9.71
N GLU A 117 -12.65 12.71 -9.57
CA GLU A 117 -11.59 13.35 -8.78
C GLU A 117 -10.78 14.32 -9.64
N ASN A 118 -10.20 15.36 -9.04
CA ASN A 118 -9.31 16.26 -9.77
C ASN A 118 -7.88 15.71 -9.82
N ALA A 119 -7.49 15.14 -10.97
CA ALA A 119 -6.17 14.53 -11.17
C ALA A 119 -5.00 15.49 -10.88
N ALA A 120 -5.16 16.80 -11.14
CA ALA A 120 -4.11 17.78 -10.85
C ALA A 120 -3.91 18.00 -9.34
N GLU A 121 -4.99 18.02 -8.56
CA GLU A 121 -4.93 18.13 -7.10
C GLU A 121 -4.32 16.86 -6.46
N LEU A 122 -4.65 15.69 -7.00
CA LEU A 122 -4.04 14.42 -6.59
C LEU A 122 -2.54 14.41 -6.91
N GLN A 123 -2.16 14.86 -8.11
CA GLN A 123 -0.77 14.95 -8.55
C GLN A 123 0.06 15.90 -7.70
N ALA A 124 -0.46 17.10 -7.41
CA ALA A 124 0.22 18.08 -6.55
C ALA A 124 0.49 17.53 -5.14
N ARG A 125 -0.31 16.55 -4.70
CA ARG A 125 -0.19 15.91 -3.39
C ARG A 125 0.50 14.56 -3.40
N GLY A 126 0.72 13.96 -4.56
CA GLY A 126 1.25 12.60 -4.66
C GLY A 126 0.26 11.53 -4.19
N ILE A 127 -1.04 11.82 -4.22
CA ILE A 127 -2.09 10.88 -3.82
C ILE A 127 -2.31 9.88 -4.95
N LEU A 128 -2.45 8.61 -4.57
CA LEU A 128 -2.81 7.51 -5.47
C LEU A 128 -4.32 7.33 -5.50
N LEU A 129 -4.87 6.98 -6.66
CA LEU A 129 -6.28 6.69 -6.87
C LEU A 129 -6.43 5.30 -7.49
N ASP A 130 -7.28 4.48 -6.88
CA ASP A 130 -7.69 3.18 -7.38
C ASP A 130 -9.18 2.94 -7.10
N GLY A 131 -9.68 1.80 -7.56
CA GLY A 131 -11.05 1.35 -7.31
C GLY A 131 -11.74 0.95 -8.60
N THR A 132 -13.03 1.25 -8.71
CA THR A 132 -13.84 0.93 -9.88
C THR A 132 -14.92 1.96 -10.12
N THR A 133 -15.08 2.36 -11.38
CA THR A 133 -16.20 3.18 -11.85
C THR A 133 -17.32 2.33 -12.45
N ALA A 134 -17.19 1.00 -12.44
CA ALA A 134 -18.24 0.10 -12.89
C ALA A 134 -19.38 0.02 -11.87
N GLY A 135 -20.61 0.27 -12.33
CA GLY A 135 -21.82 0.25 -11.51
C GLY A 135 -22.49 1.63 -11.43
N GLU A 136 -23.51 1.75 -10.57
CA GLU A 136 -24.29 3.00 -10.44
C GLU A 136 -23.53 4.13 -9.75
N LYS A 137 -22.58 3.80 -8.88
CA LYS A 137 -21.76 4.77 -8.15
C LYS A 137 -20.29 4.32 -8.16
N PRO A 138 -19.35 5.23 -8.49
CA PRO A 138 -17.93 4.95 -8.35
C PRO A 138 -17.58 4.52 -6.92
N ARG A 139 -16.74 3.49 -6.80
CA ARG A 139 -16.13 3.06 -5.55
C ARG A 139 -14.64 3.31 -5.67
N LEU A 140 -14.14 4.30 -4.94
CA LEU A 140 -12.77 4.79 -5.08
C LEU A 140 -12.00 4.64 -3.77
N LEU A 141 -10.70 4.48 -3.91
CA LEU A 141 -9.75 4.37 -2.83
C LEU A 141 -8.59 5.34 -3.06
N LEU A 142 -8.46 6.32 -2.16
CA LEU A 142 -7.39 7.29 -2.20
C LEU A 142 -6.36 6.95 -1.11
N GLN A 143 -5.09 6.89 -1.47
CA GLN A 143 -4.00 6.48 -0.56
C GLN A 143 -2.77 7.35 -0.75
N ILE A 144 -2.03 7.58 0.33
CA ILE A 144 -0.70 8.17 0.32
C ILE A 144 0.10 7.62 1.51
N PHE A 145 1.42 7.54 1.34
CA PHE A 145 2.31 6.89 2.29
C PHE A 145 3.35 7.86 2.83
N SER A 146 3.70 7.72 4.11
CA SER A 146 4.86 8.39 4.69
C SER A 146 6.16 7.74 4.22
N GLN A 147 7.27 8.46 4.35
CA GLN A 147 8.58 7.81 4.41
C GLN A 147 8.68 6.94 5.68
N LEU A 148 9.76 6.18 5.81
CA LEU A 148 10.04 5.42 7.03
C LEU A 148 10.22 6.37 8.23
N LEU A 149 9.41 6.21 9.28
CA LEU A 149 9.41 7.12 10.44
C LEU A 149 9.93 6.46 11.73
N LEU A 150 9.72 5.15 11.89
CA LEU A 150 10.10 4.40 13.10
C LEU A 150 10.90 3.16 12.69
N GLY A 151 12.21 3.33 12.49
CA GLY A 151 13.03 2.27 11.89
C GLY A 151 12.52 1.94 10.49
N PRO A 152 12.15 0.68 10.18
CA PRO A 152 11.57 0.31 8.89
C PRO A 152 10.03 0.45 8.83
N VAL A 153 9.39 1.06 9.82
CA VAL A 153 7.93 1.26 9.87
C VAL A 153 7.51 2.59 9.24
N PHE A 154 6.46 2.56 8.43
CA PHE A 154 5.84 3.75 7.82
C PHE A 154 4.33 3.80 8.08
N PHE A 155 3.67 4.86 7.65
CA PHE A 155 2.24 5.09 7.83
C PHE A 155 1.56 5.31 6.49
N GLU A 156 0.32 4.84 6.39
CA GLU A 156 -0.55 5.09 5.26
C GLU A 156 -1.68 6.02 5.73
N PHE A 157 -2.07 6.96 4.87
CA PHE A 157 -3.25 7.79 5.06
C PHE A 157 -4.23 7.46 3.94
N ILE A 158 -5.43 7.04 4.31
CA ILE A 158 -6.40 6.45 3.39
C ILE A 158 -7.76 7.12 3.50
N GLN A 159 -8.39 7.37 2.35
CA GLN A 159 -9.79 7.76 2.27
C GLN A 159 -10.55 6.78 1.38
N ARG A 160 -11.63 6.23 1.93
CA ARG A 160 -12.51 5.29 1.23
C ARG A 160 -13.74 6.03 0.73
N LYS A 161 -13.95 6.04 -0.58
CA LYS A 161 -15.17 6.53 -1.23
C LYS A 161 -15.95 5.34 -1.76
N GLY A 162 -16.50 4.53 -0.86
CA GLY A 162 -17.30 3.34 -1.18
C GLY A 162 -16.52 2.06 -1.51
N ASP A 163 -15.19 2.12 -1.65
CA ASP A 163 -14.34 0.94 -1.79
C ASP A 163 -13.91 0.40 -0.40
N GLU A 164 -14.32 -0.84 -0.09
CA GLU A 164 -14.01 -1.54 1.17
C GLU A 164 -12.82 -2.52 1.05
N GLY A 165 -12.18 -2.57 -0.12
CA GLY A 165 -11.05 -3.44 -0.48
C GLY A 165 -9.68 -2.81 -0.23
N PHE A 166 -8.67 -3.23 -1.00
CA PHE A 166 -7.26 -2.91 -0.75
C PHE A 166 -6.54 -2.21 -1.92
N GLY A 167 -7.23 -1.95 -3.05
CA GLY A 167 -6.65 -1.25 -4.22
C GLY A 167 -5.39 -1.93 -4.79
N GLU A 168 -5.55 -2.89 -5.70
CA GLU A 168 -4.41 -3.63 -6.28
C GLU A 168 -3.42 -2.72 -7.03
N GLY A 169 -3.94 -1.73 -7.77
CA GLY A 169 -3.13 -0.76 -8.48
C GLY A 169 -2.38 0.19 -7.54
N ASN A 170 -3.00 0.61 -6.44
CA ASN A 170 -2.33 1.41 -5.42
C ASN A 170 -1.24 0.61 -4.71
N PHE A 171 -1.50 -0.67 -4.42
CA PHE A 171 -0.50 -1.55 -3.82
C PHE A 171 0.70 -1.75 -4.76
N LYS A 172 0.47 -1.96 -6.05
CA LYS A 172 1.55 -2.07 -7.04
C LYS A 172 2.37 -0.77 -7.14
N ALA A 173 1.71 0.39 -7.17
CA ALA A 173 2.40 1.68 -7.20
C ALA A 173 3.22 1.93 -5.92
N LEU A 174 2.72 1.54 -4.74
CA LEU A 174 3.49 1.55 -3.49
C LEU A 174 4.73 0.65 -3.60
N PHE A 175 4.54 -0.58 -4.10
CA PHE A 175 5.62 -1.54 -4.27
C PHE A 175 6.75 -0.99 -5.16
N GLU A 176 6.40 -0.45 -6.33
CA GLU A 176 7.37 0.13 -7.27
C GLU A 176 8.07 1.37 -6.68
N SER A 177 7.38 2.16 -5.86
CA SER A 177 7.97 3.31 -5.15
C SER A 177 9.01 2.86 -4.13
N LEU A 178 8.69 1.84 -3.32
CA LEU A 178 9.61 1.26 -2.35
C LEU A 178 10.82 0.59 -3.03
N GLU A 179 10.59 -0.15 -4.13
CA GLU A 179 11.67 -0.76 -4.92
C GLU A 179 12.63 0.30 -5.47
N ARG A 180 12.10 1.43 -5.95
CA ARG A 180 12.93 2.56 -6.41
C ARG A 180 13.76 3.17 -5.28
N ASP A 181 13.18 3.38 -4.11
CA ASP A 181 13.92 3.83 -2.93
C ASP A 181 15.06 2.86 -2.55
N GLN A 182 14.83 1.55 -2.65
CA GLN A 182 15.87 0.55 -2.41
C GLN A 182 17.02 0.66 -3.43
N ILE A 183 16.72 0.94 -4.71
CA ILE A 183 17.73 1.18 -5.75
C ILE A 183 18.51 2.46 -5.46
N GLU A 184 17.82 3.55 -5.16
CA GLU A 184 18.42 4.85 -4.84
C GLU A 184 19.35 4.78 -3.62
N ARG A 185 18.99 3.97 -2.62
CA ARG A 185 19.83 3.67 -1.44
C ARG A 185 20.91 2.61 -1.69
N GLY A 186 20.94 1.98 -2.85
CA GLY A 186 21.90 0.93 -3.21
C GLY A 186 21.70 -0.40 -2.48
N VAL A 187 20.53 -0.65 -1.90
CA VAL A 187 20.16 -1.91 -1.23
C VAL A 187 20.00 -3.03 -2.24
N ILE A 188 19.39 -2.73 -3.39
CA ILE A 188 19.29 -3.62 -4.54
C ILE A 188 19.97 -2.96 -5.75
N ARG A 189 20.57 -3.78 -6.62
CA ARG A 189 21.21 -3.28 -7.86
C ARG A 189 20.24 -3.45 -9.02
N ALA A 190 19.96 -2.37 -9.74
CA ALA A 190 19.45 -2.49 -11.11
C ALA A 190 20.55 -3.15 -11.95
N VAL A 191 20.25 -4.30 -12.55
CA VAL A 191 21.18 -5.02 -13.45
C VAL A 191 20.82 -4.69 -14.88
#